data_AF-A0A7K0LS64-F1
#
_entry.id   AF-A0A7K0LS64-F1
#
_cell.length_a   1.000
_cell.length_b   1.000
_cell.length_c   1.000
_cell.angle_alpha   90.00
_cell.angle_beta   90.00
_cell.angle_gamma   90.00
#
_symmetry.space_group_name_H-M   'P 1'
#
loop_
_entity.id
_entity.type
_entity.pdbx_description
1 polymer ?
#
loop_
_entity_poly.entity_id
_entity_poly.type
_entity_poly.pdbx_seq_one_letter_code
_entity_poly.pdbx_strand_id
1 'polypeptide(L)' 'MDLGLTDRSYLVTGGSRGLGFATARALLAEGASVVIGARDVAVLDVA' A
#
# COMPACT_ATOMS: atom_id res chain seq x y z
N MET A 1 -7.06 -15.35 7.07
CA MET A 1 -6.61 -15.42 8.48
C MET A 1 -6.94 -14.08 9.09
N ASP A 2 -7.38 -14.01 10.34
CA ASP A 2 -7.54 -12.70 10.99
C ASP A 2 -6.17 -12.17 11.43
N LEU A 3 -5.71 -11.10 10.78
CA LEU A 3 -4.43 -10.45 11.07
C LEU A 3 -4.56 -9.25 12.01
N GLY A 4 -5.78 -8.83 12.38
CA GLY A 4 -6.01 -7.67 13.25
C GLY A 4 -5.50 -6.34 12.70
N LEU A 5 -5.50 -6.18 11.36
CA LEU A 5 -4.96 -5.00 10.67
C LEU A 5 -6.01 -3.94 10.32
N THR A 6 -7.29 -4.24 10.52
CA THR A 6 -8.42 -3.32 10.27
C THR A 6 -8.20 -1.98 10.98
N ASP A 7 -8.50 -0.88 10.29
CA ASP A 7 -8.40 0.50 10.78
C ASP A 7 -6.98 0.96 11.20
N ARG A 8 -5.95 0.15 10.94
CA ARG A 8 -4.54 0.55 11.12
C ARG A 8 -4.02 1.27 9.89
N SER A 9 -3.10 2.22 10.10
CA SER A 9 -2.47 2.99 9.03
C SER A 9 -1.04 2.52 8.74
N TYR A 10 -0.70 2.35 7.46
CA TYR A 10 0.63 1.91 7.01
C TYR A 10 1.20 2.83 5.94
N LEU A 11 2.51 3.09 6.01
CA LEU A 11 3.28 3.74 4.95
C LEU A 11 4.09 2.68 4.19
N VAL A 12 3.89 2.58 2.88
CA VAL A 12 4.68 1.71 2.00
C VAL A 12 5.51 2.54 1.03
N THR A 13 6.82 2.57 1.26
CA THR A 13 7.78 3.21 0.36
C THR A 13 8.06 2.34 -0.86
N GLY A 14 8.33 2.95 -2.02
CA GLY A 14 8.46 2.21 -3.28
C GLY A 14 7.14 1.55 -3.71
N GLY A 15 6.01 2.06 -3.21
CA GLY A 15 4.71 1.43 -3.32
C GLY A 15 4.02 1.58 -4.68
N SER A 16 4.63 2.22 -5.67
CA SER A 16 3.97 2.49 -6.96
C SER A 16 4.00 1.33 -7.96
N ARG A 17 4.77 0.26 -7.70
CA ARG A 17 4.82 -0.95 -8.55
C ARG A 17 5.43 -2.15 -7.82
N GLY A 18 5.39 -3.31 -8.49
CA GLY A 18 6.09 -4.52 -8.05
C GLY A 18 5.64 -4.97 -6.67
N LEU A 19 6.61 -5.42 -5.86
CA LEU A 19 6.33 -5.96 -4.52
C LEU A 19 5.75 -4.91 -3.57
N GLY A 20 6.21 -3.65 -3.62
CA GLY A 20 5.68 -2.59 -2.77
C GLY A 20 4.18 -2.36 -3.01
N PHE A 21 3.77 -2.30 -4.27
CA PHE A 21 2.35 -2.17 -4.62
C PHE A 21 1.54 -3.42 -4.24
N ALA A 22 2.10 -4.62 -4.46
CA ALA A 22 1.45 -5.86 -4.06
C ALA A 22 1.25 -5.93 -2.53
N THR A 23 2.24 -5.49 -1.75
CA THR A 23 2.14 -5.38 -0.28
C THR A 23 1.06 -4.37 0.12
N ALA A 24 1.03 -3.18 -0.49
CA ALA A 24 -0.01 -2.19 -0.22
C ALA A 24 -1.42 -2.76 -0.48
N ARG A 25 -1.60 -3.47 -1.60
CA ARG A 25 -2.87 -4.15 -1.91
C ARG A 25 -3.23 -5.24 -0.92
N ALA A 26 -2.26 -6.02 -0.44
CA ALA A 26 -2.51 -7.05 0.56
C ALA A 26 -2.96 -6.43 1.90
N LEU A 27 -2.34 -5.33 2.32
CA LEU A 27 -2.74 -4.59 3.53
C LEU A 27 -4.16 -4.01 3.40
N LEU A 28 -4.49 -3.40 2.25
CA LEU A 28 -5.83 -2.89 1.97
C LEU A 28 -6.89 -4.00 2.03
N ALA A 29 -6.58 -5.19 1.51
CA ALA A 29 -7.49 -6.34 1.55
C ALA A 29 -7.82 -6.81 2.97
N GLU A 30 -6.97 -6.50 3.94
CA GLU A 30 -7.17 -6.79 5.38
C GLU A 30 -7.86 -5.63 6.12
N GLY A 31 -8.38 -4.62 5.40
CA GLY A 31 -9.10 -3.49 5.99
C GLY A 31 -8.21 -2.38 6.57
N ALA A 32 -6.91 -2.41 6.26
CA ALA A 32 -6.00 -1.34 6.68
C ALA A 32 -6.16 -0.09 5.80
N SER A 33 -5.77 1.07 6.33
CA SER A 33 -5.52 2.29 5.56
C SER A 33 -4.05 2.33 5.12
N VAL A 34 -3.79 2.61 3.84
CA VAL A 34 -2.44 2.55 3.28
C VAL A 34 -2.11 3.84 2.53
N VAL A 35 -0.94 4.40 2.82
CA VAL A 35 -0.31 5.48 2.06
C VAL A 35 0.89 4.89 1.32
N ILE A 36 0.98 5.11 0.01
CA ILE A 36 2.13 4.72 -0.79
C ILE A 36 2.97 5.95 -1.14
N GLY A 37 4.29 5.77 -1.20
CA GLY A 37 5.22 6.81 -1.63
C GLY A 37 6.22 6.26 -2.64
N ALA A 38 6.49 7.01 -3.71
CA ALA A 38 7.48 6.68 -4.73
C ALA A 38 8.12 7.94 -5.32
N ARG A 39 9.21 7.76 -6.08
CA ARG A 39 9.99 8.87 -6.66
C ARG A 39 9.38 9.47 -7.92
N ASP A 40 8.62 8.66 -8.67
CA ASP A 40 8.06 9.05 -9.96
C ASP A 40 6.57 9.36 -9.79
N VAL A 41 6.23 10.65 -9.88
CA VAL A 41 4.86 11.15 -9.68
C VAL A 41 3.93 10.62 -10.76
N ALA A 42 4.37 10.55 -12.03
CA ALA A 42 3.52 10.10 -13.12
C ALA A 42 3.09 8.63 -12.95
N VAL A 43 3.98 7.79 -12.40
CA VAL A 43 3.64 6.40 -12.06
C VAL A 43 2.77 6.34 -10.80
N LEU A 44 2.99 7.24 -9.84
CA LEU A 44 2.25 7.26 -8.58
C LEU A 44 0.79 7.71 -8.76
N ASP A 45 0.53 8.67 -9.66
CA ASP A 45 -0.82 9.20 -9.92
C ASP A 45 -1.79 8.18 -10.54
N VAL A 46 -1.25 7.11 -11.13
CA VAL A 46 -2.04 6.05 -11.79
C VAL A 46 -2.02 4.71 -11.04
N ALA A 47 -1.38 4.65 -9.87
CA ALA A 47 -1.28 3.47 -9.02
C ALA A 47 -2.55 3.29 -8.16
#